data_AF-A0A0Q0RYI0-F1
#
_entry.id   AF-A0A0Q0RYI0-F1
#
_cell.length_a   1.000
_cell.length_b   1.000
_cell.length_c   1.000
_cell.angle_alpha   90.00
_cell.angle_beta   90.00
_cell.angle_gamma   90.00
#
_symmetry.space_group_name_H-M   'P 1'
#
loop_
_entity.id
_entity.type
_entity.pdbx_description
1 polymer ?
#
loop_
_entity_poly.entity_id
_entity_poly.type
_entity_poly.pdbx_seq_one_letter_code
_entity_poly.pdbx_strand_id
1 'polypeptide(L)'
;MNPFNLLINYVIANSRASYYNVPGNQEVTNMALLTGMISENPLLSYLIIDNKAKSEGENVSSSLTILNTPVTHGIPALPAATSGTSQTPIKEDPKKETALPGEEAVTIKNLETFKNEITTSNKDLEDKILKELSGLKDKLESFDKEKIAINASIATIEKRLDEIVKPPETHGSQT
;
A
#
# COMPACT_ATOMS: atom_id res chain seq x y z
N MET A 1 -17.42 -5.05 8.13
CA MET A 1 -16.45 -3.93 8.15
C MET A 1 -15.38 -4.23 9.19
N ASN A 2 -14.12 -4.29 8.78
CA ASN A 2 -13.01 -4.66 9.67
C ASN A 2 -12.46 -3.40 10.40
N PRO A 3 -12.60 -3.29 11.72
CA PRO A 3 -12.12 -2.12 12.47
C PRO A 3 -10.59 -1.94 12.39
N PHE A 4 -9.83 -3.03 12.17
CA PHE A 4 -8.39 -2.95 11.97
C PHE A 4 -8.02 -2.27 10.64
N ASN A 5 -8.78 -2.52 9.57
CA ASN A 5 -8.55 -1.84 8.29
C ASN A 5 -8.81 -0.33 8.40
N LEU A 6 -9.81 0.06 9.19
CA LEU A 6 -10.11 1.47 9.42
C LEU A 6 -8.95 2.18 10.15
N LEU A 7 -8.40 1.53 11.17
CA LEU A 7 -7.26 2.05 11.93
C LEU A 7 -6.02 2.18 11.04
N ILE A 8 -5.72 1.15 10.25
CA ILE A 8 -4.59 1.15 9.32
C ILE A 8 -4.74 2.27 8.29
N ASN A 9 -5.93 2.40 7.69
CA ASN A 9 -6.21 3.44 6.70
C ASN A 9 -6.11 4.86 7.31
N TYR A 10 -6.55 5.05 8.55
CA TYR A 10 -6.43 6.33 9.25
C TYR A 10 -4.96 6.71 9.49
N VAL A 11 -4.13 5.75 9.92
CA VAL A 11 -2.69 5.97 10.11
C VAL A 11 -2.00 6.31 8.79
N ILE A 12 -2.36 5.60 7.71
CA ILE A 12 -1.84 5.86 6.36
C ILE A 12 -2.23 7.27 5.89
N ALA A 13 -3.49 7.67 6.07
CA ALA A 13 -3.95 9.00 5.69
C ALA A 13 -3.18 10.10 6.40
N ASN A 14 -2.97 9.97 7.71
CA ASN A 14 -2.23 10.98 8.45
C ASN A 14 -0.74 11.02 8.04
N SER A 15 -0.14 9.84 7.84
CA SER A 15 1.25 9.73 7.36
C SER A 15 1.43 10.36 5.98
N ARG A 16 0.51 10.10 5.04
CA ARG A 16 0.60 10.63 3.67
C ARG A 16 0.21 12.10 3.58
N ALA A 17 -0.78 12.55 4.34
CA ALA A 17 -1.09 13.98 4.44
C ALA A 17 0.11 14.78 4.98
N SER A 18 0.82 14.26 5.98
CA SER A 18 2.05 14.89 6.48
C SER A 18 3.18 14.83 5.45
N TYR A 19 3.33 13.72 4.72
CA TYR A 19 4.37 13.55 3.72
C TYR A 19 4.23 14.54 2.55
N TYR A 20 3.00 14.78 2.08
CA TYR A 20 2.71 15.73 1.01
C TYR A 20 2.36 17.14 1.51
N ASN A 21 2.58 17.42 2.80
CA ASN A 21 2.35 18.71 3.44
C ASN A 21 0.93 19.29 3.19
N VAL A 22 -0.09 18.44 3.31
CA VAL A 22 -1.50 18.80 3.08
C VAL A 22 -2.02 19.66 4.25
N PRO A 23 -2.37 20.95 4.02
CA PRO A 23 -2.98 21.81 5.02
C PRO A 23 -4.44 21.39 5.24
N GLY A 24 -4.72 20.78 6.40
CA GLY A 24 -6.03 20.20 6.68
C GLY A 24 -6.18 18.83 6.03
N ASN A 25 -5.79 17.78 6.77
CA ASN A 25 -5.84 16.39 6.31
C ASN A 25 -7.27 15.79 6.26
N GLN A 26 -8.32 16.61 6.37
CA GLN A 26 -9.70 16.15 6.51
C GLN A 26 -10.17 15.38 5.28
N GLU A 27 -9.80 15.82 4.08
CA GLU A 27 -10.19 15.14 2.84
C GLU A 27 -9.49 13.79 2.67
N VAL A 28 -8.21 13.72 3.01
CA VAL A 28 -7.42 12.48 2.99
C VAL A 28 -7.96 11.49 4.03
N THR A 29 -8.36 12.00 5.20
CA THR A 29 -8.93 11.22 6.30
C THR A 29 -10.33 10.69 5.95
N ASN A 30 -11.18 11.50 5.32
CA ASN A 30 -12.50 11.08 4.84
C ASN A 30 -12.38 10.02 3.76
N MET A 31 -11.39 10.14 2.87
CA MET A 31 -11.09 9.11 1.87
C MET A 31 -10.65 7.80 2.54
N ALA A 32 -9.76 7.86 3.54
CA ALA A 32 -9.37 6.67 4.30
C ALA A 32 -10.53 5.99 5.02
N LEU A 33 -11.47 6.77 5.58
CA LEU A 33 -12.68 6.25 6.19
C LEU A 33 -13.55 5.54 5.16
N LEU A 34 -13.82 6.20 4.02
CA LEU A 34 -14.64 5.65 2.94
C LEU A 34 -14.02 4.37 2.37
N THR A 35 -12.72 4.37 2.11
CA THR A 35 -12.03 3.18 1.58
C THR A 35 -11.94 2.08 2.62
N GLY A 36 -11.81 2.40 3.91
CA GLY A 36 -11.91 1.40 4.99
C GLY A 36 -13.31 0.81 5.18
N MET A 37 -14.36 1.51 4.73
CA MET A 37 -15.74 1.01 4.71
C MET A 37 -16.03 0.12 3.50
N ILE A 38 -15.46 0.44 2.34
CA ILE A 38 -15.79 -0.19 1.05
C ILE A 38 -14.79 -1.28 0.66
N SER A 39 -13.51 -1.12 1.03
CA SER A 39 -12.44 -2.01 0.59
C SER A 39 -11.88 -2.82 1.76
N GLU A 40 -11.93 -4.14 1.62
CA GLU A 40 -11.23 -5.06 2.53
C GLU A 40 -9.76 -5.25 2.12
N ASN A 41 -9.35 -4.70 0.96
CA ASN A 41 -7.99 -4.80 0.46
C ASN A 41 -7.13 -3.62 0.97
N PRO A 42 -6.13 -3.89 1.84
CA PRO A 42 -5.29 -2.83 2.41
C PRO A 42 -4.38 -2.16 1.39
N LEU A 43 -3.93 -2.88 0.36
CA LEU A 43 -3.06 -2.33 -0.70
C LEU A 43 -3.82 -1.34 -1.59
N LEU A 44 -5.05 -1.70 -1.96
CA LEU A 44 -5.91 -0.81 -2.74
C LEU A 44 -6.29 0.43 -1.91
N SER A 45 -6.59 0.24 -0.63
CA SER A 45 -6.86 1.33 0.30
C SER A 45 -5.71 2.31 0.40
N TYR A 46 -4.50 1.78 0.57
CA TYR A 46 -3.28 2.57 0.61
C TYR A 46 -3.09 3.40 -0.66
N LEU A 47 -3.25 2.80 -1.85
CA LEU A 47 -3.05 3.50 -3.12
C LEU A 47 -4.06 4.65 -3.31
N ILE A 48 -5.32 4.44 -2.92
CA ILE A 48 -6.37 5.47 -3.01
C ILE A 48 -6.04 6.65 -2.08
N ILE A 49 -5.64 6.34 -0.84
CA ILE A 49 -5.30 7.36 0.17
C ILE A 49 -4.03 8.13 -0.24
N ASP A 50 -3.02 7.43 -0.76
CA ASP A 50 -1.76 8.02 -1.20
C ASP A 50 -1.96 8.97 -2.40
N ASN A 51 -2.73 8.56 -3.41
CA ASN A 51 -3.05 9.43 -4.55
C ASN A 51 -3.86 10.66 -4.13
N LYS A 52 -4.83 10.49 -3.21
CA LYS A 52 -5.59 11.62 -2.67
C LYS A 52 -4.70 12.58 -1.88
N ALA A 53 -3.81 12.06 -1.03
CA ALA A 53 -2.88 12.91 -0.29
C ALA A 53 -1.91 13.67 -1.22
N LYS A 54 -1.42 13.00 -2.27
CA LYS A 54 -0.56 13.61 -3.28
C LYS A 54 -1.27 14.71 -4.04
N SER A 55 -2.51 14.48 -4.50
CA SER A 55 -3.28 15.50 -5.22
C SER A 55 -3.55 16.73 -4.34
N GLU A 56 -3.93 16.52 -3.07
CA GLU A 56 -4.14 17.64 -2.15
C GLU A 56 -2.85 18.44 -1.87
N GLY A 57 -1.71 17.77 -1.76
CA GLY A 57 -0.41 18.43 -1.58
C GLY A 57 0.04 19.21 -2.82
N GLU A 58 -0.24 18.67 -4.02
CA GLU A 58 0.06 19.35 -5.30
C GLU A 58 -0.83 20.59 -5.49
N ASN A 59 -2.13 20.52 -5.16
CA ASN A 59 -3.06 21.66 -5.25
C ASN A 59 -2.62 22.85 -4.39
N VAL A 60 -1.96 22.57 -3.27
CA VAL A 60 -1.43 23.59 -2.34
C VAL A 60 -0.09 24.12 -2.80
N SER A 61 0.79 23.24 -3.30
CA SER A 61 2.09 23.63 -3.85
C SER A 61 1.96 24.50 -5.11
N SER A 62 0.96 24.23 -5.94
CA SER A 62 0.65 25.03 -7.14
C SER A 62 -0.03 26.37 -6.84
N SER A 63 -0.65 26.53 -5.66
CA SER A 63 -1.11 27.83 -5.16
C SER A 63 -0.02 28.67 -4.47
N LEU A 64 1.17 28.09 -4.19
CA LEU A 64 2.30 28.79 -3.56
C LEU A 64 3.28 29.41 -4.56
N THR A 65 3.00 29.34 -5.86
CA THR A 65 3.77 30.07 -6.87
C THR A 65 3.24 31.50 -6.98
N ILE A 66 3.63 32.36 -6.04
CA ILE A 66 3.99 33.79 -6.18
C ILE A 66 4.29 34.30 -4.76
N LEU A 67 5.56 34.26 -4.36
CA LEU A 67 6.27 35.40 -3.78
C LEU A 67 7.77 35.07 -3.70
N ASN A 68 8.48 35.19 -4.82
CA ASN A 68 9.91 35.48 -4.75
C ASN A 68 10.05 36.87 -4.12
N THR A 69 10.27 36.93 -2.81
CA THR A 69 10.91 38.10 -2.20
C THR A 69 12.34 37.71 -1.85
N PRO A 70 13.34 38.49 -2.27
CA PRO A 70 14.73 38.19 -1.96
C PRO A 70 14.96 38.39 -0.46
N VAL A 71 15.76 37.49 0.11
CA VAL A 71 16.25 37.52 1.49
C VAL A 71 16.82 38.90 1.84
N THR A 72 16.39 39.51 2.95
CA THR A 72 17.16 40.55 3.64
C THR A 72 16.99 40.38 5.16
N HIS A 73 18.12 40.21 5.84
CA HIS A 73 18.20 40.17 7.30
C HIS A 73 17.99 41.58 7.90
N GLY A 74 17.17 41.70 8.94
CA GLY A 74 17.33 42.69 10.02
C GLY A 74 16.29 43.82 10.16
N ILE A 75 15.78 43.91 11.41
CA ILE A 75 15.16 45.06 12.14
C ILE A 75 13.62 45.22 12.00
N PRO A 76 12.87 45.32 13.13
CA PRO A 76 11.40 45.38 13.14
C PRO A 76 10.87 46.81 12.97
N ALA A 77 9.83 46.99 12.14
CA ALA A 77 9.03 48.22 12.13
C ALA A 77 7.55 47.94 11.83
N LEU A 78 6.70 48.68 12.54
CA LEU A 78 5.24 48.62 12.63
C LEU A 78 4.49 49.00 11.33
N PRO A 79 3.15 48.77 11.25
CA PRO A 79 2.40 48.68 10.00
C PRO A 79 2.00 50.05 9.45
N ALA A 80 1.91 50.16 8.12
CA ALA A 80 1.28 51.30 7.45
C ALA A 80 0.04 50.84 6.67
N ALA A 81 -1.05 51.53 6.96
CA ALA A 81 -2.38 51.33 6.42
C ALA A 81 -2.60 52.08 5.09
N THR A 82 -3.73 51.74 4.46
CA THR A 82 -4.61 52.55 3.60
C THR A 82 -4.58 52.39 2.07
N SER A 83 -5.81 52.09 1.60
CA SER A 83 -6.55 52.69 0.47
C SER A 83 -6.10 52.47 -0.97
N GLY A 84 -7.04 51.91 -1.75
CA GLY A 84 -7.66 52.73 -2.80
C GLY A 84 -7.67 52.17 -4.22
N THR A 85 -8.82 51.58 -4.58
CA THR A 85 -9.56 51.79 -5.84
C THR A 85 -9.17 51.02 -7.10
N SER A 86 -10.20 50.33 -7.61
CA SER A 86 -10.40 49.68 -8.90
C SER A 86 -9.80 50.39 -10.12
N GLN A 87 -9.32 49.57 -11.07
CA GLN A 87 -9.54 49.76 -12.50
C GLN A 87 -9.28 48.43 -13.25
N THR A 88 -10.33 47.85 -13.82
CA THR A 88 -10.25 46.89 -14.93
C THR A 88 -10.04 47.67 -16.23
N PRO A 89 -9.19 47.19 -17.15
CA PRO A 89 -9.70 46.99 -18.52
C PRO A 89 -9.12 45.78 -19.28
N ILE A 90 -10.05 45.11 -19.99
CA ILE A 90 -9.96 44.60 -21.38
C ILE A 90 -9.20 43.28 -21.67
N LYS A 91 -9.97 42.36 -22.28
CA LYS A 91 -9.64 41.11 -22.98
C LYS A 91 -8.53 41.25 -24.04
N GLU A 92 -7.58 40.32 -24.07
CA GLU A 92 -6.88 39.87 -25.28
C GLU A 92 -6.92 38.33 -25.36
N ASP A 93 -7.24 37.80 -26.54
CA ASP A 93 -7.29 36.37 -26.90
C ASP A 93 -5.89 35.72 -26.94
N PRO A 94 -5.76 34.38 -26.81
CA PRO A 94 -4.49 33.72 -26.54
C PRO A 94 -3.57 33.67 -27.77
N LYS A 95 -2.35 34.22 -27.64
CA LYS A 95 -1.29 34.08 -28.64
C LYS A 95 -0.67 32.68 -28.58
N LYS A 96 -0.55 32.09 -29.77
CA LYS A 96 0.05 30.79 -30.12
C LYS A 96 1.33 30.44 -29.35
N GLU A 97 1.36 29.18 -28.92
CA GLU A 97 2.56 28.38 -28.59
C GLU A 97 3.76 28.72 -29.47
N THR A 98 4.86 29.07 -28.81
CA THR A 98 6.19 28.98 -29.40
C THR A 98 6.86 27.77 -28.75
N ALA A 99 6.95 26.66 -29.49
CA ALA A 99 7.61 25.45 -29.05
C ALA A 99 9.11 25.70 -28.79
N LEU A 100 9.56 25.40 -27.58
CA LEU A 100 10.98 25.26 -27.23
C LEU A 100 11.45 23.85 -27.64
N PRO A 101 12.62 23.70 -28.29
CA PRO A 101 13.14 22.40 -28.68
C PRO A 101 13.82 21.75 -27.47
N GLY A 102 13.24 20.66 -26.94
CA GLY A 102 13.87 19.91 -25.85
C GLY A 102 12.96 19.04 -24.98
N GLU A 103 11.66 18.95 -25.25
CA GLU A 103 10.83 17.95 -24.59
C GLU A 103 11.13 16.57 -25.19
N GLU A 104 11.77 15.71 -24.40
CA GLU A 104 11.65 14.27 -24.58
C GLU A 104 10.18 13.96 -24.76
N ALA A 105 9.83 13.44 -25.94
CA ALA A 105 8.48 13.06 -26.27
C ALA A 105 7.98 12.07 -25.20
N VAL A 106 7.18 12.57 -24.25
CA VAL A 106 6.37 11.74 -23.38
C VAL A 106 5.58 10.86 -24.34
N THR A 107 5.95 9.59 -24.41
CA THR A 107 5.36 8.66 -25.35
C THR A 107 3.93 8.43 -24.86
N ILE A 108 2.98 9.15 -25.44
CA ILE A 108 1.55 8.97 -25.15
C ILE A 108 1.20 7.58 -25.67
N LYS A 109 1.37 6.57 -24.82
CA LYS A 109 0.92 5.20 -25.11
C LYS A 109 -0.58 5.26 -25.33
N ASN A 110 -1.03 4.66 -26.43
CA ASN A 110 -2.45 4.56 -26.77
C ASN A 110 -3.18 3.78 -25.66
N LEU A 111 -4.44 4.12 -25.39
CA LEU A 111 -5.32 3.42 -24.44
C LEU A 111 -5.38 1.90 -24.71
N GLU A 112 -5.30 1.49 -25.98
CA GLU A 112 -5.20 0.07 -26.36
C GLU A 112 -3.92 -0.59 -25.86
N THR A 113 -2.79 0.12 -25.87
CA THR A 113 -1.52 -0.37 -25.34
C THR A 113 -1.61 -0.60 -23.84
N PHE A 114 -2.20 0.34 -23.10
CA PHE A 114 -2.43 0.17 -21.67
C PHE A 114 -3.36 -1.00 -21.35
N LYS A 115 -4.46 -1.15 -22.12
CA LYS A 115 -5.38 -2.27 -21.95
C LYS A 115 -4.67 -3.61 -22.15
N ASN A 116 -3.82 -3.70 -23.17
CA ASN A 116 -3.06 -4.92 -23.44
C ASN A 116 -2.02 -5.19 -22.35
N GLU A 117 -1.28 -4.17 -21.89
CA GLU A 117 -0.32 -4.30 -20.78
C GLU A 117 -1.00 -4.76 -19.48
N ILE A 118 -2.17 -4.20 -19.14
CA ILE A 118 -2.95 -4.62 -17.97
C ILE A 118 -3.40 -6.08 -18.13
N THR A 119 -3.89 -6.45 -19.32
CA THR A 119 -4.38 -7.81 -19.57
C THR A 119 -3.26 -8.83 -19.47
N THR A 120 -2.10 -8.54 -20.05
CA THR A 120 -0.91 -9.39 -19.96
C THR A 120 -0.40 -9.47 -18.52
N SER A 121 -0.29 -8.34 -17.82
CA SER A 121 0.16 -8.31 -16.43
C SER A 121 -0.77 -9.10 -15.50
N ASN A 122 -2.09 -9.04 -15.73
CA ASN A 122 -3.05 -9.80 -14.93
C ASN A 122 -2.92 -11.29 -15.17
N LYS A 123 -2.69 -11.71 -16.42
CA LYS A 123 -2.48 -13.11 -16.76
C LYS A 123 -1.18 -13.67 -16.15
N ASP A 124 -0.09 -12.91 -16.24
CA ASP A 124 1.19 -13.28 -15.60
C ASP A 124 1.06 -13.41 -14.08
N LEU A 125 0.24 -12.54 -13.45
CA LEU A 125 -0.02 -12.60 -12.02
C LEU A 125 -0.84 -13.83 -11.65
N GLU A 126 -1.88 -14.16 -12.42
CA GLU A 126 -2.69 -15.36 -12.25
C GLU A 126 -1.83 -16.63 -12.35
N ASP A 127 -0.98 -16.73 -13.38
CA ASP A 127 -0.09 -17.87 -13.58
C ASP A 127 0.92 -18.03 -12.44
N LYS A 128 1.48 -16.93 -11.91
CA LYS A 128 2.37 -16.96 -10.73
C LYS A 128 1.63 -17.43 -9.48
N ILE A 129 0.42 -16.92 -9.24
CA ILE A 129 -0.39 -17.30 -8.08
C ILE A 129 -0.72 -18.79 -8.14
N LEU A 130 -1.15 -19.31 -9.29
CA LEU A 130 -1.44 -20.74 -9.48
C LEU A 130 -0.20 -21.62 -9.27
N LYS A 131 0.96 -21.16 -9.75
CA LYS A 131 2.24 -21.88 -9.56
C LYS A 131 2.68 -21.91 -8.09
N GLU A 132 2.53 -20.81 -7.36
CA GLU A 132 2.85 -20.78 -5.93
C GLU A 132 1.85 -21.63 -5.12
N LEU A 133 0.55 -21.54 -5.42
CA LEU A 133 -0.48 -22.35 -4.76
C LEU A 133 -0.26 -23.86 -4.95
N SER A 134 0.11 -24.28 -6.17
CA SER A 134 0.45 -25.69 -6.43
C SER A 134 1.69 -26.13 -5.65
N GLY A 135 2.75 -25.30 -5.62
CA GLY A 135 3.94 -25.59 -4.83
C GLY A 135 3.66 -25.67 -3.32
N LEU A 136 2.78 -24.81 -2.80
CA LEU A 136 2.34 -24.87 -1.39
C LEU A 136 1.53 -26.13 -1.11
N LYS A 137 0.66 -26.55 -2.03
CA LYS A 137 -0.12 -27.78 -1.90
C LYS A 137 0.77 -29.01 -1.83
N ASP A 138 1.76 -29.13 -2.71
CA ASP A 138 2.71 -30.24 -2.70
C ASP A 138 3.51 -30.29 -1.38
N LYS A 139 3.92 -29.11 -0.89
CA LYS A 139 4.61 -28.99 0.39
C LYS A 139 3.72 -29.41 1.56
N LEU A 140 2.44 -29.00 1.56
CA LEU A 140 1.48 -29.41 2.58
C LEU A 140 1.28 -30.93 2.59
N GLU A 141 1.14 -31.55 1.41
CA GLU A 141 1.02 -33.00 1.30
C GLU A 141 2.28 -33.73 1.79
N SER A 142 3.47 -33.18 1.55
CA SER A 142 4.71 -33.72 2.09
C SER A 142 4.77 -33.66 3.62
N PHE A 143 4.30 -32.56 4.22
CA PHE A 143 4.20 -32.42 5.68
C PHE A 143 3.23 -33.42 6.30
N ASP A 144 2.08 -33.66 5.67
CA ASP A 144 1.11 -34.65 6.16
C ASP A 144 1.70 -36.07 6.12
N LYS A 145 2.44 -36.43 5.06
CA LYS A 145 3.14 -37.73 4.97
C LYS A 145 4.21 -37.86 6.05
N GLU A 146 5.01 -36.83 6.26
CA GLU A 146 6.06 -36.83 7.29
C GLU A 146 5.46 -36.94 8.70
N LYS A 147 4.37 -36.21 8.98
CA LYS A 147 3.64 -36.31 10.25
C LYS A 147 3.13 -37.73 10.51
N ILE A 148 2.56 -38.39 9.51
CA ILE A 148 2.11 -39.79 9.63
C ILE A 148 3.29 -40.71 9.93
N ALA A 149 4.43 -40.53 9.25
CA ALA A 149 5.64 -41.34 9.47
C ALA A 149 6.23 -41.15 10.88
N ILE A 150 6.24 -39.91 11.38
CA ILE A 150 6.67 -39.59 12.75
C ILE A 150 5.75 -40.26 13.77
N ASN A 151 4.43 -40.14 13.61
CA ASN A 151 3.48 -40.79 14.51
C ASN A 151 3.63 -42.31 14.54
N ALA A 152 3.85 -42.95 13.38
CA ALA A 152 4.12 -44.38 13.30
C ALA A 152 5.42 -44.77 14.03
N SER A 153 6.44 -43.92 13.92
CA SER A 153 7.72 -44.11 14.63
C SER A 153 7.55 -43.98 16.14
N ILE A 154 6.78 -42.99 16.60
CA ILE A 154 6.44 -42.80 18.02
C ILE A 154 5.73 -44.03 18.56
N ALA A 155 4.68 -44.52 17.88
CA ALA A 155 3.96 -45.72 18.30
C ALA A 155 4.86 -46.97 18.39
N THR A 156 5.84 -47.08 17.49
CA THR A 156 6.83 -48.16 17.53
C THR A 156 7.76 -48.04 18.73
N ILE A 157 8.18 -46.82 19.08
CA ILE A 157 9.03 -46.54 20.24
C ILE A 157 8.25 -46.83 21.54
N GLU A 158 6.99 -46.38 21.64
CA GLU A 158 6.12 -46.67 22.78
C GLU A 158 5.96 -48.17 22.99
N LYS A 159 5.70 -48.93 21.92
CA LYS A 159 5.60 -50.39 22.00
C LYS A 159 6.90 -51.03 22.53
N ARG A 160 8.07 -50.59 22.04
CA ARG A 160 9.36 -51.10 22.52
C ARG A 160 9.62 -50.74 23.98
N LEU A 161 9.21 -49.54 24.40
CA LEU A 161 9.31 -49.13 25.80
C LEU A 161 8.42 -50.00 26.70
N ASP A 162 7.19 -50.30 26.29
CA ASP A 162 6.29 -51.19 27.02
C ASP A 162 6.86 -52.62 27.13
N GLU A 163 7.50 -53.12 26.07
CA GLU A 163 8.19 -54.42 26.07
C GLU A 163 9.39 -54.46 27.03
N ILE A 164 10.13 -53.35 27.18
CA ILE A 164 11.26 -53.23 28.12
C ILE A 164 10.77 -53.10 29.57
N VAL A 165 9.66 -52.41 29.80
CA VAL A 165 9.10 -52.17 31.14
C VAL A 165 8.39 -53.41 31.69
N LYS A 166 7.94 -54.34 30.83
CA LYS A 166 7.36 -55.61 31.29
C LYS A 166 8.42 -56.48 31.99
N PRO A 167 8.22 -56.87 33.25
CA PRO A 167 9.13 -57.80 33.93
C PRO A 167 9.08 -59.18 33.23
N PRO A 168 10.18 -59.95 33.23
CA PRO A 168 10.18 -61.29 32.67
C PRO A 168 9.14 -62.15 33.41
N GLU A 169 8.24 -62.78 32.66
CA GLU A 169 7.34 -63.79 33.23
C GLU A 169 8.18 -64.87 33.89
N THR A 170 8.16 -64.91 35.22
CA THR A 170 8.69 -66.01 36.02
C THR A 170 7.89 -67.27 35.70
N HIS A 171 8.30 -68.00 34.67
CA HIS A 171 7.97 -69.40 34.52
C HIS A 171 8.68 -70.18 35.62
N GLY A 172 7.99 -70.39 36.73
CA GLY A 172 8.49 -71.22 37.80
C GLY A 172 7.54 -71.29 38.98
N SER A 173 6.58 -72.23 38.94
CA SER A 173 6.60 -73.34 39.90
C SER A 173 5.55 -74.38 39.49
N GLN A 174 6.03 -75.49 38.90
CA GLN A 174 5.38 -76.77 39.11
C GLN A 174 5.73 -77.23 40.51
N THR A 175 4.73 -77.39 41.38
CA THR A 175 4.62 -78.44 42.40
C THR A 175 3.17 -78.52 42.84
#